data_AF-T1PPB5-F1
#
_entry.id   AF-T1PPB5-F1
#
_cell.length_a   1.000
_cell.length_b   1.000
_cell.length_c   1.000
_cell.angle_alpha   90.00
_cell.angle_beta   90.00
_cell.angle_gamma   90.00
#
_symmetry.space_group_name_H-M   'P 1'
#
loop_
_entity.id
_entity.type
_entity.pdbx_description
1 polymer ?
#
loop_
_entity_poly.entity_id
_entity_poly.type
_entity_poly.pdbx_seq_one_letter_code
_entity_poly.pdbx_strand_id
1 'polypeptide(L)'
;MPYKFYEGLVEETRSTKKLFGEFLGYQIYRDICLEIGEFEPGNADKALFKCDFAGNQKAGNILKKIMSAGATKLWREIVNATKLDGSAFLEYYAPLTAWLREENKINNITVGWHVTDYCANLNNTTGNL
;
A
#
# COMPACT_ATOMS: atom_id res chain seq x y z
N MET A 1 4.60 -21.16 -3.42
CA MET A 1 4.04 -21.38 -2.06
C MET A 1 3.81 -20.03 -1.41
N PRO A 2 2.57 -19.53 -1.34
CA PRO A 2 2.31 -18.35 -0.52
C PRO A 2 2.61 -18.68 0.95
N TYR A 3 3.14 -17.70 1.65
CA TYR A 3 3.50 -17.73 3.05
C TYR A 3 2.22 -17.90 3.89
N LYS A 4 2.28 -18.68 4.98
CA LYS A 4 1.13 -19.11 5.83
C LYS A 4 0.17 -17.99 6.25
N PHE A 5 0.63 -16.74 6.33
CA PHE A 5 -0.23 -15.59 6.61
C PHE A 5 -1.32 -15.39 5.54
N TYR A 6 -1.13 -15.88 4.31
CA TYR A 6 -2.04 -15.72 3.17
C TYR A 6 -2.87 -16.98 2.89
N GLU A 7 -2.65 -18.07 3.63
CA GLU A 7 -3.56 -19.23 3.61
C GLU A 7 -4.94 -18.77 4.12
N GLY A 8 -5.95 -18.80 3.24
CA GLY A 8 -7.32 -18.33 3.51
C GLY A 8 -7.64 -16.90 3.05
N LEU A 9 -6.64 -16.07 2.71
CA LEU A 9 -6.86 -14.75 2.05
C LEU A 9 -6.86 -14.84 0.52
N VAL A 10 -6.55 -16.01 -0.03
CA VAL A 10 -6.42 -16.27 -1.48
C VAL A 10 -7.69 -16.89 -2.07
N GLU A 11 -8.63 -17.36 -1.26
CA GLU A 11 -9.85 -17.98 -1.78
C GLU A 11 -10.98 -16.92 -1.88
N GLU A 12 -11.36 -16.62 -3.13
CA GLU A 12 -12.56 -15.89 -3.59
C GLU A 12 -12.60 -14.35 -3.63
N THR A 13 -11.61 -13.60 -3.14
CA THR A 13 -11.65 -12.12 -3.26
C THR A 13 -10.92 -11.62 -4.51
N ARG A 14 -11.65 -10.87 -5.37
CA ARG A 14 -11.09 -10.18 -6.55
C ARG A 14 -9.85 -9.37 -6.15
N SER A 15 -8.73 -9.52 -6.85
CA SER A 15 -7.45 -8.81 -6.58
C SER A 15 -7.60 -7.30 -6.43
N THR A 16 -8.61 -6.72 -7.08
CA THR A 16 -9.02 -5.32 -6.95
C THR A 16 -9.28 -4.90 -5.50
N LYS A 17 -9.93 -5.73 -4.68
CA LYS A 17 -10.21 -5.38 -3.28
C LYS A 17 -8.92 -5.18 -2.48
N LYS A 18 -7.92 -6.03 -2.71
CA LYS A 18 -6.60 -5.93 -2.06
C LYS A 18 -5.89 -4.65 -2.49
N LEU A 19 -5.86 -4.38 -3.79
CA LEU A 19 -5.23 -3.17 -4.34
C LEU A 19 -5.86 -1.89 -3.78
N PHE A 20 -7.19 -1.80 -3.80
CA PHE A 20 -7.91 -0.64 -3.24
C PHE A 20 -7.71 -0.50 -1.74
N GLY A 21 -7.72 -1.61 -1.00
CA GLY A 21 -7.48 -1.62 0.45
C GLY A 21 -6.09 -1.10 0.81
N GLU A 22 -5.07 -1.46 0.03
CA GLU A 22 -3.70 -1.00 0.24
C GLU A 22 -3.60 0.54 0.11
N PHE A 23 -3.99 1.10 -1.04
CA PHE A 23 -3.88 2.54 -1.27
C PHE A 23 -4.78 3.36 -0.35
N LEU A 24 -6.01 2.91 -0.12
CA LEU A 24 -6.92 3.58 0.81
C LEU A 24 -6.40 3.51 2.24
N GLY A 25 -5.77 2.39 2.62
CA GLY A 25 -5.11 2.20 3.90
C GLY A 25 -4.01 3.23 4.13
N TYR A 26 -3.08 3.40 3.17
CA TYR A 26 -2.04 4.43 3.27
C TYR A 26 -2.62 5.85 3.37
N GLN A 27 -3.69 6.13 2.63
CA GLN A 27 -4.34 7.44 2.67
C GLN A 27 -4.94 7.72 4.06
N ILE A 28 -5.70 6.77 4.63
CA ILE A 28 -6.26 6.90 5.98
C ILE A 28 -5.15 7.00 7.04
N TYR A 29 -4.11 6.17 6.92
CA TYR A 29 -2.97 6.19 7.83
C TYR A 29 -2.30 7.57 7.85
N ARG A 30 -1.99 8.11 6.68
CA ARG A 30 -1.42 9.45 6.52
C ARG A 30 -2.28 10.53 7.17
N ASP A 31 -3.58 10.51 6.91
CA ASP A 31 -4.48 11.53 7.44
C ASP A 31 -4.61 11.44 8.98
N ILE A 32 -4.64 10.23 9.54
CA ILE A 32 -4.61 10.04 11.00
C ILE A 32 -3.30 10.61 11.59
N CYS A 33 -2.16 10.28 10.98
CA CYS A 33 -0.85 10.73 11.44
C CYS A 33 -0.68 12.26 11.37
N LEU A 34 -1.23 12.89 10.33
CA LEU A 34 -1.33 14.36 10.23
C LEU A 34 -2.18 14.93 11.37
N GLU A 35 -3.36 14.34 11.61
CA GLU A 35 -4.30 14.83 12.62
C GLU A 35 -3.75 14.73 14.05
N ILE A 36 -2.98 13.69 14.37
CA ILE A 36 -2.38 13.53 15.70
C ILE A 36 -1.05 14.27 15.88
N GLY A 37 -0.49 14.83 14.80
CA GLY A 37 0.77 15.59 14.82
C GLY A 37 2.04 14.74 14.89
N GLU A 38 1.94 13.43 14.65
CA GLU A 38 3.06 12.47 14.57
C GLU A 38 3.74 12.49 13.19
N PHE A 39 3.07 13.04 12.18
CA PHE A 39 3.60 13.21 10.83
C PHE A 39 3.50 14.67 10.39
N GLU A 40 4.61 15.20 9.86
CA GLU A 40 4.70 16.53 9.27
C GLU A 40 5.44 16.44 7.91
N PRO A 41 4.82 16.87 6.79
CA PRO A 41 5.48 16.85 5.49
C PRO A 41 6.77 17.66 5.49
N GLY A 42 7.87 17.02 5.06
CA GLY A 42 9.20 17.65 5.00
C GLY A 42 10.00 17.62 6.30
N ASN A 43 9.45 17.07 7.39
CA ASN A 43 10.16 16.89 8.65
C ASN A 43 10.75 15.47 8.75
N ALA A 44 12.07 15.36 8.87
CA ALA A 44 12.76 14.06 8.95
C ALA A 44 12.53 13.32 10.28
N ASP A 45 12.25 14.07 11.36
CA ASP A 45 11.97 13.50 12.68
C ASP A 45 10.54 12.95 12.75
N LYS A 46 9.61 13.64 12.07
CA LYS A 46 8.19 13.27 11.97
C LYS A 46 7.83 12.77 10.57
N ALA A 47 8.59 11.79 10.09
CA ALA A 47 8.33 11.17 8.80
C ALA A 47 7.17 10.16 8.87
N LEU A 48 6.41 10.02 7.78
CA LEU A 48 5.20 9.19 7.76
C LEU A 48 5.46 7.73 8.16
N PHE A 49 6.58 7.14 7.74
CA PHE A 49 6.94 5.76 8.08
C PHE A 49 7.31 5.55 9.56
N LYS A 50 7.49 6.62 10.33
CA LYS A 50 7.76 6.58 11.78
C LYS A 50 6.51 6.77 12.63
N CYS A 51 5.38 7.14 12.03
CA CYS A 51 4.18 7.48 12.79
C CYS A 51 3.67 6.27 13.59
N ASP A 52 3.54 6.47 14.90
CA ASP A 52 2.89 5.53 15.81
C ASP A 52 1.72 6.22 16.50
N PHE A 53 0.52 5.65 16.38
CA PHE A 53 -0.70 6.16 17.00
C PHE A 53 -1.23 5.24 18.10
N ALA A 54 -0.43 4.28 18.57
CA ALA A 54 -0.78 3.42 19.69
C ALA A 54 -1.12 4.25 20.94
N GLY A 55 -2.25 3.92 21.58
CA GLY A 55 -2.74 4.65 22.76
C GLY A 55 -3.31 6.05 22.48
N ASN A 56 -3.30 6.53 21.23
CA ASN A 56 -3.82 7.84 20.89
C ASN A 56 -5.35 7.84 20.76
N GLN A 57 -6.03 8.55 21.68
CA GLN A 57 -7.49 8.63 21.70
C GLN A 57 -8.06 9.37 20.47
N LYS A 58 -7.35 10.36 19.92
CA LYS A 58 -7.79 11.10 18.73
C LYS A 58 -7.80 10.19 17.51
N ALA A 59 -6.74 9.39 17.31
CA ALA A 59 -6.69 8.37 16.26
C ALA A 59 -7.83 7.35 16.41
N GLY A 60 -8.07 6.85 17.62
CA GLY A 60 -9.16 5.92 17.91
C GLY A 60 -10.54 6.49 17.58
N ASN A 61 -10.79 7.77 17.88
CA ASN A 61 -12.04 8.44 17.54
C ASN A 61 -12.25 8.58 16.03
N ILE A 62 -11.19 8.89 15.27
CA ILE A 62 -11.23 8.95 13.80
C ILE A 62 -11.58 7.56 13.23
N LEU A 63 -10.87 6.52 13.65
CA LEU A 63 -11.14 5.14 13.22
C LEU A 63 -12.56 4.70 13.57
N LYS A 64 -13.02 4.97 14.80
CA LYS A 64 -14.37 4.66 15.25
C LYS A 64 -15.42 5.32 14.36
N LYS A 65 -15.25 6.61 14.04
CA LYS A 65 -16.16 7.34 13.15
C LYS A 65 -16.24 6.66 11.78
N ILE A 66 -15.09 6.32 11.19
CA ILE A 66 -15.02 5.66 9.88
C ILE A 66 -15.71 4.29 9.93
N MET A 67 -15.34 3.45 10.90
CA MET A 67 -15.81 2.06 10.98
C MET A 67 -17.28 1.96 11.39
N SER A 68 -17.79 2.88 12.22
CA SER A 68 -19.18 2.89 12.67
C SER A 68 -20.20 3.09 11.54
N ALA A 69 -19.80 3.73 10.44
CA ALA A 69 -20.68 3.96 9.31
C ALA A 69 -20.99 2.66 8.53
N GLY A 70 -20.14 1.64 8.63
CA GLY A 70 -20.32 0.37 7.91
C GLY A 70 -20.57 0.59 6.42
N ALA A 71 -21.63 -0.03 5.89
CA ALA A 71 -22.05 0.12 4.50
C ALA A 71 -23.19 1.14 4.31
N THR A 72 -23.52 1.94 5.33
CA THR A 72 -24.68 2.85 5.28
C THR A 72 -24.45 4.08 4.39
N LYS A 73 -23.19 4.45 4.17
CA LYS A 73 -22.79 5.61 3.37
C LYS A 73 -21.72 5.20 2.36
N LEU A 74 -21.56 6.02 1.32
CA LEU A 74 -20.46 5.87 0.38
C LEU A 74 -19.13 6.11 1.10
N TRP A 75 -18.14 5.27 0.83
CA TRP A 75 -16.82 5.34 1.48
C TRP A 75 -16.16 6.72 1.35
N ARG A 76 -16.41 7.44 0.24
CA ARG A 76 -15.90 8.79 0.00
C ARG A 76 -16.41 9.80 1.02
N GLU A 77 -17.67 9.67 1.43
CA GLU A 77 -18.27 10.52 2.47
C GLU A 77 -17.71 10.21 3.86
N ILE A 78 -17.35 8.95 4.11
CA ILE A 78 -16.88 8.47 5.40
C ILE A 78 -15.43 8.92 5.63
N VAL A 79 -14.56 8.67 4.65
CA VAL A 79 -13.13 9.00 4.71
C VAL A 79 -12.90 10.50 4.43
N ASN A 80 -13.94 11.24 4.05
CA ASN A 80 -13.86 12.65 3.64
C ASN A 80 -12.85 12.88 2.51
N ALA A 81 -12.67 11.87 1.66
CA ALA A 81 -11.75 11.86 0.55
C ALA A 81 -12.52 12.01 -0.77
N THR A 82 -12.20 13.05 -1.53
CA THR A 82 -12.81 13.27 -2.85
C THR A 82 -12.39 12.22 -3.87
N LYS A 83 -11.16 11.71 -3.76
CA LYS A 83 -10.58 10.67 -4.63
C LYS A 83 -9.63 9.74 -3.85
N LEU A 84 -9.47 8.53 -4.39
CA LEU A 84 -8.36 7.64 -4.01
C LEU A 84 -7.10 8.15 -4.72
N ASP A 85 -6.00 8.28 -3.98
CA ASP A 85 -4.73 8.78 -4.51
C ASP A 85 -3.54 7.94 -4.00
N GLY A 86 -2.50 7.81 -4.84
CA GLY A 86 -1.27 7.08 -4.52
C GLY A 86 -0.21 7.93 -3.80
N SER A 87 -0.47 9.22 -3.57
CA SER A 87 0.49 10.14 -2.94
C SER A 87 0.94 9.66 -1.55
N ALA A 88 0.02 9.19 -0.71
CA ALA A 88 0.36 8.68 0.62
C ALA A 88 1.30 7.47 0.58
N PHE A 89 1.09 6.57 -0.37
CA PHE A 89 1.97 5.43 -0.61
C PHE A 89 3.37 5.89 -1.06
N LEU A 90 3.44 6.82 -2.02
CA LEU A 90 4.70 7.36 -2.51
C LEU A 90 5.46 8.12 -1.42
N GLU A 91 4.75 8.85 -0.57
CA GLU A 91 5.33 9.60 0.55
C GLU A 91 5.91 8.67 1.62
N TYR A 92 5.20 7.59 1.95
CA TYR A 92 5.70 6.58 2.88
C TYR A 92 7.04 5.97 2.41
N TYR A 93 7.13 5.64 1.12
CA TYR A 93 8.33 5.00 0.53
C TYR A 93 9.34 5.97 -0.07
N ALA A 94 9.16 7.28 0.08
CA ALA A 94 10.03 8.28 -0.55
C ALA A 94 11.52 8.12 -0.14
N PRO A 95 11.88 7.91 1.15
CA PRO A 95 13.28 7.73 1.55
C PRO A 95 13.91 6.48 0.95
N LEU A 96 13.17 5.36 0.97
CA LEU A 96 13.63 4.09 0.38
C LEU A 96 13.83 4.23 -1.13
N THR A 97 12.91 4.90 -1.81
CA THR A 97 12.97 5.14 -3.26
C THR A 97 14.17 6.01 -3.63
N ALA A 98 14.46 7.03 -2.82
CA ALA A 98 15.63 7.89 -3.01
C ALA A 98 16.93 7.09 -2.84
N TRP A 99 17.03 6.29 -1.77
CA TRP A 99 18.18 5.43 -1.51
C TRP A 99 18.40 4.39 -2.62
N LEU A 100 17.34 3.67 -3.02
CA LEU A 100 17.41 2.67 -4.09
C LEU A 100 17.88 3.25 -5.42
N ARG A 101 17.46 4.47 -5.75
CA ARG A 101 17.88 5.15 -6.99
C ARG A 101 19.37 5.46 -7.00
N GLU A 102 19.94 5.79 -5.86
CA GLU A 102 21.38 6.06 -5.76
C GLU A 102 22.18 4.76 -5.78
N GLU A 103 21.75 3.78 -4.98
CA GLU A 103 22.43 2.48 -4.89
C GLU A 103 22.43 1.74 -6.24
N ASN A 104 21.34 1.79 -6.99
CA ASN A 104 21.28 1.19 -8.32
C ASN A 104 22.25 1.84 -9.31
N LYS A 105 22.51 3.15 -9.19
CA LYS A 105 23.50 3.85 -10.02
C LYS A 105 24.91 3.45 -9.66
N ILE A 106 25.24 3.42 -8.35
CA ILE A 106 26.56 3.03 -7.86
C ILE A 106 26.93 1.62 -8.34
N ASN A 107 25.96 0.70 -8.30
CA ASN A 107 26.17 -0.69 -8.68
C ASN A 107 25.92 -0.99 -10.17
N ASN A 108 25.65 0.03 -11.00
CA ASN A 108 25.31 -0.14 -12.43
C ASN A 108 24.21 -1.17 -12.69
N ILE A 109 23.15 -1.17 -11.86
CA ILE A 109 22.02 -2.10 -11.99
C ILE A 109 21.04 -1.59 -13.04
N THR A 110 20.78 -2.40 -14.06
CA THR A 110 19.74 -2.12 -15.06
C THR A 110 18.35 -2.35 -14.49
N VAL A 111 17.49 -1.33 -14.52
CA VAL A 111 16.10 -1.42 -14.06
C VAL A 111 15.19 -1.83 -15.22
N GLY A 112 14.37 -2.86 -15.01
CA GLY A 112 13.42 -3.38 -15.98
C GLY A 112 13.62 -4.87 -16.25
N TRP A 113 12.75 -5.45 -17.07
CA TRP A 113 12.81 -6.84 -17.49
C TRP A 113 12.60 -6.97 -18.99
N HIS A 114 13.25 -7.94 -19.60
CA HIS A 114 12.99 -8.31 -20.99
C HIS A 114 11.68 -9.09 -21.08
N VAL A 115 11.01 -9.01 -22.24
CA VAL A 115 9.84 -9.86 -22.52
C VAL A 115 10.32 -11.30 -22.57
N THR A 116 9.67 -12.18 -21.80
CA THR A 116 9.96 -13.62 -21.80
C THR A 116 8.85 -14.38 -22.52
N ASP A 117 9.20 -15.18 -23.53
CA ASP A 117 8.26 -16.07 -24.26
C ASP A 117 7.87 -17.33 -23.47
N TYR A 118 7.76 -17.21 -22.15
CA TYR A 118 7.52 -18.33 -21.24
C TYR A 118 6.23 -19.10 -21.58
N CYS A 119 5.22 -18.42 -22.14
CA CYS A 119 3.96 -19.03 -22.52
C CYS A 119 3.97 -19.75 -23.88
N ALA A 120 4.96 -19.53 -24.75
CA ALA A 120 5.03 -20.20 -26.06
C ALA A 120 5.54 -21.65 -25.96
N ASN A 121 6.36 -21.94 -24.94
CA ASN A 121 7.00 -23.25 -24.78
C ASN A 121 6.10 -24.32 -24.14
N LEU A 122 4.91 -23.97 -23.66
CA LEU A 122 3.97 -24.91 -23.03
C LEU A 122 3.33 -25.88 -24.03
N ASN A 123 3.31 -25.55 -25.33
CA ASN A 123 2.74 -26.41 -26.38
C ASN A 123 3.74 -27.44 -26.95
N ASN A 124 5.04 -27.33 -26.63
CA ASN A 124 6.05 -28.26 -27.13
C ASN A 124 6.32 -29.44 -26.17
N THR A 125 5.69 -29.45 -24.99
CA THR A 125 5.87 -30.49 -23.97
C THR A 125 4.68 -31.44 -23.79
N THR A 126 3.58 -31.25 -24.53
CA THR A 126 2.41 -32.16 -24.50
C THR A 126 2.32 -33.12 -25.69
N GLY A 127 3.45 -33.37 -26.36
CA GLY A 127 3.53 -34.22 -27.56
C GLY A 127 4.34 -35.50 -27.39
N ASN A 128 4.42 -36.07 -26.19
CA ASN A 128 4.97 -37.41 -25.95
C ASN A 128 4.39 -38.00 -24.64
N LEU A 129 3.16 -38.50 -24.72
CA LEU A 129 2.62 -39.60 -23.92
C LEU A 129 1.77 -40.48 -24.83
#